data_AF-A0A538BX00-F1
#
_entry.id   AF-A0A538BX00-F1
#
_cell.length_a   1.000
_cell.length_b   1.000
_cell.length_c   1.000
_cell.angle_alpha   90.00
_cell.angle_beta   90.00
_cell.angle_gamma   90.00
#
_symmetry.space_group_name_H-M   'P 1'
#
loop_
_entity.id
_entity.type
_entity.pdbx_description
1 polymer ?
#
loop_
_entity_poly.entity_id
_entity_poly.type
_entity_poly.pdbx_seq_one_letter_code
_entity_poly.pdbx_strand_id
1 'polypeptide(L)'
;MKERVKELAIHREEAAGPTPGGGFEDFFRAEHVRLQQALYVVTGSDQEAQDLMQEAFLRVWERWDRVRVMVEPTGYLYRTAMNTFRSRLRRGARAARSLARLRPGPASQEFGG
;
A
#
# COMPACT_ATOMS: atom_id res chain seq x y z
N MET A 1 13.55 -1.62 -7.76
CA MET A 1 12.22 -1.28 -7.20
C MET A 1 12.21 -1.24 -5.67
N LYS A 2 12.72 -2.29 -4.97
CA LYS A 2 12.81 -2.29 -3.49
C LYS A 2 13.55 -1.08 -2.91
N GLU A 3 14.60 -0.59 -3.58
CA GLU A 3 15.36 0.55 -3.07
C GLU A 3 14.73 1.92 -3.30
N ARG A 4 14.06 2.17 -4.42
CA ARG A 4 13.37 3.46 -4.66
C ARG A 4 12.22 3.73 -3.67
N VAL A 5 11.58 2.69 -3.15
CA VAL A 5 10.54 2.82 -2.10
C VAL A 5 11.17 2.99 -0.72
N LYS A 6 12.36 2.46 -0.50
CA LYS A 6 13.15 2.68 0.72
C LYS A 6 13.65 4.13 0.75
N GLU A 7 14.16 4.67 -0.35
CA GLU A 7 14.65 6.06 -0.43
C GLU A 7 13.56 7.11 -0.18
N LEU A 8 12.34 6.90 -0.71
CA LEU A 8 11.21 7.79 -0.40
C LEU A 8 10.81 7.77 1.08
N ALA A 9 11.15 6.69 1.80
CA ALA A 9 10.90 6.56 3.24
C ALA A 9 12.08 7.05 4.11
N ILE A 10 13.25 7.36 3.54
CA ILE A 10 14.51 7.56 4.29
C ILE A 10 14.97 9.04 4.37
N HIS A 11 14.40 9.99 3.61
CA HIS A 11 14.91 11.38 3.61
C HIS A 11 13.90 12.50 3.93
N ARG A 12 13.05 12.37 4.96
CA ARG A 12 12.34 13.56 5.47
C ARG A 12 12.08 13.52 6.97
N GLU A 13 13.17 13.62 7.71
CA GLU A 13 13.28 13.46 9.16
C GLU A 13 12.80 14.66 10.00
N GLU A 14 12.14 15.68 9.44
CA GLU A 14 11.73 16.84 10.25
C GLU A 14 10.34 17.37 9.86
N ALA A 15 9.32 16.84 10.53
CA ALA A 15 8.08 17.57 10.83
C ALA A 15 7.32 16.76 11.89
N ALA A 16 7.50 17.15 13.15
CA ALA A 16 6.70 16.80 14.33
C ALA A 16 6.05 15.41 14.28
N GLY A 17 6.75 14.40 14.81
CA GLY A 17 6.10 13.15 15.20
C GLY A 17 4.89 13.43 16.11
N PRO A 18 3.91 12.51 16.18
CA PRO A 18 2.70 12.70 16.98
C PRO A 18 3.08 13.15 18.39
N THR A 19 2.58 14.32 18.77
CA THR A 19 2.82 14.90 20.10
C THR A 19 2.50 13.85 21.16
N PRO A 20 3.39 13.59 22.13
CA PRO A 20 3.13 12.62 23.19
C PRO A 20 1.84 13.01 23.94
N GLY A 21 0.75 12.27 23.68
CA GLY A 21 -0.59 12.56 24.22
C GLY A 21 -1.71 12.58 23.17
N GLY A 22 -1.39 12.69 21.88
CA GLY A 22 -2.40 12.71 20.81
C GLY A 22 -3.04 11.35 20.54
N GLY A 23 -4.35 11.36 20.28
CA GLY A 23 -5.10 10.18 19.90
C GLY A 23 -4.80 9.74 18.46
N PHE A 24 -5.47 8.68 18.01
CA PHE A 24 -5.38 8.27 16.60
C PHE A 24 -5.77 9.38 15.63
N GLU A 25 -6.72 10.24 16.00
CA GLU A 25 -7.15 11.34 15.14
C GLU A 25 -6.02 12.33 14.85
N ASP A 26 -5.16 12.62 15.84
CA ASP A 26 -4.01 13.50 15.63
C ASP A 26 -3.00 12.86 14.69
N PHE A 27 -2.77 11.55 14.88
CA PHE A 27 -1.93 10.76 13.98
C PHE A 27 -2.49 10.72 12.55
N PHE A 28 -3.80 10.55 12.40
CA PHE A 28 -4.47 10.59 11.11
C PHE A 28 -4.32 11.97 10.45
N ARG A 29 -4.63 13.05 11.18
CA ARG A 29 -4.49 14.43 10.69
C ARG A 29 -3.06 14.72 10.24
N ALA A 30 -2.05 14.23 10.97
CA ALA A 30 -0.65 14.43 10.64
C ALA A 30 -0.19 13.65 9.39
N GLU A 31 -0.70 12.44 9.15
CA GLU A 31 -0.10 11.51 8.19
C GLU A 31 -0.94 11.27 6.92
N HIS A 32 -2.26 11.49 6.94
CA HIS A 32 -3.15 11.04 5.85
C HIS A 32 -2.78 11.63 4.47
N VAL A 33 -2.56 12.95 4.38
CA VAL A 33 -2.15 13.60 3.13
C VAL A 33 -0.80 13.09 2.65
N ARG A 34 0.18 12.98 3.55
CA ARG A 34 1.55 12.55 3.22
C ARG A 34 1.56 11.11 2.70
N LEU A 35 0.80 10.22 3.36
CA LEU A 35 0.68 8.84 2.94
C LEU A 35 -0.02 8.71 1.58
N GLN A 36 -1.13 9.44 1.35
CA GLN A 36 -1.81 9.42 0.05
C GLN A 36 -0.90 9.91 -1.07
N GLN A 37 -0.17 11.01 -0.86
CA GLN A 37 0.80 11.52 -1.85
C GLN A 37 1.91 10.51 -2.14
N ALA A 38 2.47 9.88 -1.10
CA ALA A 38 3.49 8.84 -1.28
C ALA A 38 2.94 7.63 -2.05
N LEU A 39 1.69 7.22 -1.78
CA LEU A 39 1.04 6.14 -2.49
C LEU A 39 0.74 6.52 -3.94
N TYR A 40 0.32 7.76 -4.21
CA TYR A 40 0.09 8.26 -5.57
C TYR A 40 1.34 8.16 -6.44
N VAL A 41 2.52 8.51 -5.89
CA VAL A 41 3.80 8.35 -6.60
C VAL A 41 4.08 6.89 -6.98
N VAL A 42 3.59 5.94 -6.18
CA VAL A 42 3.81 4.50 -6.40
C VAL A 42 2.75 3.89 -7.31
N THR A 43 1.49 4.31 -7.22
CA THR A 43 0.36 3.75 -7.97
C THR A 43 0.11 4.47 -9.30
N GLY A 44 0.45 5.75 -9.40
CA GLY A 44 0.04 6.62 -10.51
C GLY A 44 -1.48 6.87 -10.57
N SER A 45 -2.22 6.47 -9.54
CA SER A 45 -3.69 6.51 -9.47
C SER A 45 -4.13 7.07 -8.12
N ASP A 46 -4.86 8.18 -8.15
CA ASP A 46 -5.37 8.84 -6.94
C ASP A 46 -6.36 7.94 -6.20
N GLN A 47 -7.27 7.30 -6.94
CA GLN A 47 -8.23 6.35 -6.36
C GLN A 47 -7.52 5.19 -5.66
N GLU A 48 -6.52 4.57 -6.32
CA GLU A 48 -5.80 3.45 -5.70
C GLU A 48 -4.99 3.89 -4.48
N ALA A 49 -4.41 5.10 -4.55
CA ALA A 49 -3.69 5.69 -3.42
C ALA A 49 -4.60 5.94 -2.23
N GLN A 50 -5.78 6.51 -2.46
CA GLN A 50 -6.78 6.78 -1.42
C GLN A 50 -7.28 5.46 -0.79
N ASP A 51 -7.55 4.43 -1.59
CA ASP A 51 -7.99 3.13 -1.09
C ASP A 51 -6.91 2.44 -0.23
N LEU A 52 -5.64 2.54 -0.63
CA LEU A 52 -4.52 1.96 0.11
C LEU A 52 -4.26 2.71 1.41
N MET A 53 -4.37 4.03 1.39
CA MET A 53 -4.22 4.90 2.56
C MET A 53 -5.32 4.58 3.59
N GLN A 54 -6.58 4.54 3.17
CA GLN A 54 -7.70 4.20 4.04
C GLN A 54 -7.54 2.81 4.67
N GLU A 55 -7.24 1.79 3.86
CA GLU A 55 -7.00 0.43 4.35
C GLU A 55 -5.84 0.37 5.35
N ALA A 56 -4.77 1.14 5.13
CA ALA A 56 -3.64 1.19 6.05
C ALA A 56 -4.03 1.83 7.39
N PHE A 57 -4.78 2.93 7.37
CA PHE A 57 -5.27 3.58 8.59
C PHE A 57 -6.26 2.72 9.35
N LEU A 58 -7.17 2.01 8.69
CA LEU A 58 -8.08 1.06 9.33
C LEU A 58 -7.31 -0.02 10.11
N ARG A 59 -6.29 -0.63 9.49
CA ARG A 59 -5.44 -1.63 10.16
C ARG A 59 -4.60 -1.08 11.30
N VAL A 60 -4.20 0.19 11.21
CA VAL A 60 -3.50 0.88 12.30
C VAL A 60 -4.45 1.17 13.44
N TRP A 61 -5.66 1.65 13.14
CA TRP A 61 -6.71 1.92 14.11
C TRP A 61 -7.07 0.67 14.94
N GLU A 62 -7.28 -0.47 14.26
CA GLU A 62 -7.55 -1.77 14.90
C GLU A 62 -6.46 -2.20 15.92
N ARG A 63 -5.26 -1.62 15.82
CA ARG A 63 -4.09 -1.96 16.63
C ARG A 63 -3.54 -0.74 17.37
N TRP A 64 -4.35 0.31 17.51
CA TRP A 64 -3.85 1.62 17.92
C TRP A 64 -3.16 1.59 19.29
N ASP A 65 -3.70 0.83 20.25
CA ASP A 65 -3.08 0.68 21.59
C ASP A 65 -1.65 0.17 21.54
N ARG A 66 -1.34 -0.71 20.57
CA ARG A 66 0.02 -1.19 20.34
C ARG A 66 0.84 -0.22 19.50
N VAL A 67 0.23 0.42 18.50
CA VAL A 67 0.92 1.31 17.56
C VAL A 67 1.34 2.61 18.24
N ARG A 68 0.51 3.19 19.09
CA ARG A 68 0.78 4.47 19.79
C ARG A 68 1.98 4.43 20.73
N VAL A 69 2.39 3.24 21.17
CA VAL A 69 3.57 3.04 22.04
C VAL A 69 4.79 2.53 21.25
N MET A 70 4.70 2.40 19.92
CA MET A 70 5.85 2.04 19.10
C MET A 70 6.84 3.20 19.01
N VAL A 71 8.11 2.86 18.86
CA VAL A 71 9.18 3.83 18.56
C VAL A 71 8.91 4.57 17.25
N GLU A 72 8.29 3.90 16.27
CA GLU A 72 8.06 4.44 14.93
C GLU A 72 6.65 4.11 14.39
N PRO A 73 5.58 4.79 14.87
CA PRO A 73 4.21 4.56 14.42
C PRO A 73 4.00 4.89 12.93
N THR A 74 4.59 6.00 12.45
CA THR A 74 4.56 6.41 11.05
C THR A 74 5.19 5.35 10.15
N GLY A 75 6.38 4.83 10.49
CA GLY A 75 7.01 3.76 9.72
C GLY A 75 6.15 2.49 9.67
N TYR A 76 5.46 2.15 10.76
CA TYR A 76 4.53 1.02 10.78
C TYR A 76 3.33 1.24 9.82
N LEU A 77 2.77 2.45 9.77
CA LEU A 77 1.72 2.83 8.83
C LEU A 77 2.18 2.66 7.37
N TYR A 78 3.34 3.21 6.99
CA TYR A 78 3.86 3.12 5.63
C TYR A 78 4.18 1.67 5.23
N ARG A 79 4.76 0.88 6.14
CA ARG A 79 4.98 -0.56 5.92
C ARG A 79 3.66 -1.30 5.68
N THR A 80 2.62 -0.97 6.45
CA THR A 80 1.28 -1.55 6.30
C THR A 80 0.70 -1.25 4.93
N ALA A 81 0.71 0.02 4.49
CA ALA A 81 0.22 0.42 3.18
C ALA A 81 0.98 -0.29 2.03
N MET A 82 2.30 -0.32 2.09
CA MET A 82 3.15 -0.95 1.08
C MET A 82 2.99 -2.48 1.03
N ASN A 83 2.75 -3.13 2.16
CA ASN A 83 2.47 -4.56 2.22
C ASN A 83 1.11 -4.88 1.58
N THR A 84 0.09 -4.04 1.82
CA THR A 84 -1.22 -4.13 1.18
C THR A 84 -1.09 -3.97 -0.33
N PHE A 85 -0.39 -2.94 -0.81
CA PHE A 85 -0.14 -2.72 -2.23
C PHE A 85 0.52 -3.93 -2.91
N ARG A 86 1.63 -4.42 -2.35
CA ARG A 86 2.33 -5.60 -2.87
C ARG A 86 1.45 -6.85 -2.86
N SER A 87 0.57 -6.98 -1.88
CA SER A 87 -0.42 -8.08 -1.83
C SER A 87 -1.44 -7.97 -2.97
N ARG A 88 -1.96 -6.77 -3.26
CA ARG A 88 -2.85 -6.51 -4.40
C ARG A 88 -2.17 -6.86 -5.73
N LEU A 89 -0.95 -6.39 -5.97
CA LEU A 89 -0.18 -6.72 -7.18
C LEU A 89 0.03 -8.22 -7.36
N ARG A 90 0.42 -8.94 -6.29
CA ARG A 90 0.60 -10.40 -6.35
C ARG A 90 -0.71 -11.13 -6.66
N ARG A 91 -1.85 -10.66 -6.11
CA ARG A 91 -3.17 -11.22 -6.42
C ARG A 91 -3.56 -10.97 -7.88
N GLY A 92 -3.41 -9.76 -8.38
CA GLY A 92 -3.67 -9.42 -9.78
C GLY A 92 -2.83 -10.26 -10.75
N ALA A 93 -1.53 -10.39 -10.49
CA ALA A 93 -0.64 -11.22 -11.31
C ALA A 93 -1.02 -12.71 -11.29
N ARG A 94 -1.49 -13.24 -10.15
CA ARG A 94 -1.99 -14.62 -10.06
C ARG A 94 -3.28 -14.80 -10.86
N ALA A 95 -4.22 -13.88 -10.76
CA ALA A 95 -5.47 -13.91 -11.51
C ALA A 95 -5.21 -13.85 -13.02
N ALA A 96 -4.35 -12.92 -13.47
CA ALA A 96 -3.96 -12.80 -14.87
C ALA A 96 -3.33 -14.09 -15.41
N ARG A 97 -2.43 -14.72 -14.64
CA ARG A 97 -1.85 -16.04 -15.02
C ARG A 97 -2.89 -17.15 -15.09
N SER A 98 -3.85 -17.18 -14.18
CA SER A 98 -4.93 -18.18 -14.20
C SER A 98 -5.80 -18.01 -15.43
N LEU A 99 -6.18 -16.78 -15.77
CA LEU A 99 -6.98 -16.48 -16.97
C LEU A 99 -6.23 -16.84 -18.25
N ALA A 100 -4.93 -16.55 -18.32
CA ALA A 100 -4.10 -16.93 -19.47
C ALA A 100 -4.05 -18.46 -19.70
N ARG A 101 -4.14 -19.27 -18.63
CA ARG A 101 -4.19 -20.74 -18.73
C ARG A 101 -5.55 -21.28 -19.18
N LEU A 102 -6.63 -20.54 -18.92
CA LEU A 102 -7.99 -20.92 -19.30
C LEU A 102 -8.34 -20.49 -20.73
N ARG A 103 -7.52 -19.63 -21.37
CA ARG A 103 -7.73 -19.26 -22.77
C ARG A 103 -7.47 -20.50 -23.64
N PRO A 104 -8.48 -21.07 -24.32
CA PRO A 104 -8.27 -22.21 -25.20
C PRO A 104 -7.24 -21.83 -26.25
N GLY A 105 -6.30 -22.75 -26.55
CA GLY A 105 -5.37 -22.58 -27.66
C GLY A 105 -6.16 -22.30 -28.95
N PRO A 106 -5.58 -21.58 -29.94
CA PRO A 106 -6.26 -21.36 -31.20
C PRO A 106 -6.74 -22.72 -31.69
N ALA A 107 -8.06 -22.87 -31.89
CA ALA A 107 -8.65 -24.11 -32.34
C ALA A 107 -7.84 -24.54 -33.56
N SER A 108 -7.09 -25.63 -33.42
CA SER A 108 -6.34 -26.21 -34.51
C SER A 108 -7.37 -26.45 -35.60
N GLN A 109 -7.34 -25.60 -36.62
CA GLN A 109 -8.19 -25.75 -37.77
C GLN A 109 -7.59 -26.95 -38.50
N GLU A 110 -8.04 -28.14 -38.10
CA GLU A 110 -7.85 -29.38 -38.82
C GLU A 110 -8.59 -29.22 -40.14
N PHE A 111 -7.95 -28.53 -41.08
CA PHE A 111 -8.28 -28.63 -42.47
C PHE A 111 -7.63 -29.90 -42.98
N GLY A 112 -8.41 -30.98 -42.94
CA GLY A 112 -8.13 -32.17 -43.72
C GLY A 112 -8.10 -31.83 -45.21
N GLY A 113 -7.10 -32.39 -45.89
CA GLY A 113 -7.00 -32.51 -47.34
C GLY A 113 -6.50 -33.90 -47.67
#